data_AF-A0A2T8I3W3-F1
#
_entry.id   AF-A0A2T8I3W3-F1
#
_cell.length_a   1.000
_cell.length_b   1.000
_cell.length_c   1.000
_cell.angle_alpha   90.00
_cell.angle_beta   90.00
_cell.angle_gamma   90.00
#
_symmetry.space_group_name_H-M   'P 1'
#
loop_
_entity.id
_entity.type
_entity.pdbx_description
1 polymer ?
#
loop_
_entity_poly.entity_id
_entity_poly.type
_entity_poly.pdbx_seq_one_letter_code
_entity_poly.pdbx_strand_id
1 'polypeptide(L)'
;MIEDAGFGGLLKIGFPTFPLGFCGWLLRRFDTDYCELVIKGRGRIPVTSDSVLGPNGGGDVKYCLDEDAIAFMFDRFGVSGRYSPTVKSIENSLKHMKSADEHFLRTFMVLAVSSFLCPTTSLRISPRCFLALVDIGSIRELNWCEFVVEQLRKSISAYGRKSSVSGCLFYLVNLYLDSLDTRDIQIPDGAPRISAWNKKLVNKVIEMDMKDNGSFGKCLLKRRAPDNIKSRGASSTSAILGGIPEIADFVSTNVAAGYSAQKK
;
A
#
# COMPACT_ATOMS: atom_id res chain seq x y z
N MET A 1 13.44 2.95 -11.43
CA MET A 1 13.44 3.84 -10.24
C MET A 1 12.42 3.46 -9.17
N ILE A 2 11.09 3.46 -9.43
CA ILE A 2 10.09 3.08 -8.40
C ILE A 2 10.31 1.64 -7.91
N GLU A 3 10.59 0.72 -8.84
CA GLU A 3 10.95 -0.66 -8.52
C GLU A 3 12.25 -0.74 -7.71
N ASP A 4 13.27 0.01 -8.14
CA ASP A 4 14.57 0.07 -7.45
C ASP A 4 14.46 0.62 -6.03
N ALA A 5 13.53 1.55 -5.81
CA ALA A 5 13.18 2.09 -4.49
C ALA A 5 12.35 1.12 -3.63
N GLY A 6 11.99 -0.07 -4.14
CA GLY A 6 11.25 -1.10 -3.43
C GLY A 6 9.72 -0.95 -3.45
N PHE A 7 9.19 -0.05 -4.28
CA PHE A 7 7.75 0.22 -4.39
C PHE A 7 7.10 -0.30 -5.67
N GLY A 8 7.81 -1.13 -6.45
CA GLY A 8 7.30 -1.70 -7.70
C GLY A 8 5.99 -2.49 -7.53
N GLY A 9 5.75 -3.07 -6.35
CA GLY A 9 4.50 -3.77 -6.04
C GLY A 9 3.26 -2.87 -6.09
N LEU A 10 3.41 -1.56 -5.83
CA LEU A 10 2.30 -0.60 -5.94
C LEU A 10 1.81 -0.45 -7.39
N LEU A 11 2.70 -0.63 -8.37
CA LEU A 11 2.36 -0.55 -9.79
C LEU A 11 1.57 -1.78 -10.28
N LYS A 12 1.56 -2.86 -9.48
CA LYS A 12 0.90 -4.13 -9.79
C LYS A 12 -0.51 -4.25 -9.19
N ILE A 13 -1.02 -3.17 -8.57
CA ILE A 13 -2.37 -3.15 -8.01
C ILE A 13 -3.38 -3.08 -9.16
N GLY A 14 -4.09 -4.19 -9.39
CA GLY A 14 -5.07 -4.31 -10.48
C GLY A 14 -6.49 -3.83 -10.14
N PHE A 15 -6.75 -3.40 -8.90
CA PHE A 15 -8.07 -2.94 -8.48
C PHE A 15 -7.93 -1.96 -7.29
N PRO A 16 -8.47 -0.74 -7.36
CA PRO A 16 -8.20 0.27 -6.33
C PRO A 16 -9.28 0.36 -5.23
N THR A 17 -10.45 -0.27 -5.42
CA THR A 17 -11.61 -0.03 -4.56
C THR A 17 -12.31 -1.31 -4.14
N PHE A 18 -12.96 -1.26 -2.97
CA PHE A 18 -13.71 -2.36 -2.38
C PHE A 18 -15.11 -1.91 -1.98
N PRO A 19 -16.06 -2.86 -1.83
CA PRO A 19 -17.37 -2.57 -1.26
C PRO A 19 -17.24 -2.02 0.16
N LEU A 20 -17.83 -0.84 0.42
CA LEU A 20 -17.77 -0.17 1.73
C LEU A 20 -18.32 -1.04 2.87
N GLY A 21 -19.39 -1.80 2.61
CA GLY A 21 -19.97 -2.72 3.59
C GLY A 21 -19.01 -3.82 4.02
N PHE A 22 -18.16 -4.29 3.10
CA PHE A 22 -17.13 -5.30 3.37
C PHE A 22 -15.98 -4.73 4.20
N CYS A 23 -15.44 -3.56 3.82
CA CYS A 23 -14.44 -2.85 4.60
C CYS A 23 -14.93 -2.56 6.03
N GLY A 24 -16.16 -2.05 6.16
CA GLY A 24 -16.78 -1.78 7.45
C GLY A 24 -16.99 -3.06 8.29
N TRP A 25 -17.26 -4.19 7.64
CA TRP A 25 -17.32 -5.48 8.34
C TRP A 25 -15.94 -5.86 8.89
N LEU A 26 -14.87 -5.82 8.09
CA LEU A 26 -13.51 -6.14 8.56
C LEU A 26 -13.06 -5.27 9.73
N LEU A 27 -13.31 -3.97 9.65
CA LEU A 27 -12.98 -3.01 10.70
C LEU A 27 -13.58 -3.38 12.06
N ARG A 28 -14.83 -3.84 12.08
CA ARG A 28 -15.51 -4.29 13.32
C ARG A 28 -14.99 -5.62 13.88
N ARG A 29 -13.99 -6.24 13.25
CA ARG A 29 -13.37 -7.51 13.67
C ARG A 29 -11.88 -7.35 13.94
N PHE A 30 -11.35 -6.16 13.75
CA PHE A 30 -9.97 -5.86 14.09
C PHE A 30 -9.84 -5.70 15.61
N ASP A 31 -8.98 -6.51 16.20
CA ASP A 31 -8.54 -6.43 17.59
C ASP A 31 -7.25 -5.60 17.64
N THR A 32 -7.32 -4.41 18.25
CA THR A 32 -6.21 -3.46 18.30
C THR A 32 -5.14 -3.81 19.31
N ASP A 33 -5.47 -4.64 20.30
CA ASP A 33 -4.57 -5.02 21.38
C ASP A 33 -3.61 -6.12 20.90
N TYR A 34 -4.14 -7.08 20.12
CA TYR A 34 -3.37 -8.19 19.56
C TYR A 34 -2.96 -7.96 18.10
N CYS A 35 -3.45 -6.91 17.44
CA CYS A 35 -3.24 -6.66 16.02
C CYS A 35 -3.68 -7.84 15.14
N GLU A 36 -4.94 -8.28 15.30
CA GLU A 36 -5.50 -9.44 14.61
C GLU A 36 -6.91 -9.19 14.07
N LEU A 37 -7.29 -9.84 12.97
CA LEU A 37 -8.69 -9.99 12.60
C LEU A 37 -9.30 -11.20 13.30
N VAL A 38 -10.31 -10.97 14.13
CA VAL A 38 -11.05 -12.01 14.87
C VAL A 38 -12.32 -12.40 14.13
N ILE A 39 -12.30 -13.56 13.47
CA ILE A 39 -13.43 -14.09 12.71
C ILE A 39 -14.17 -15.11 13.59
N LYS A 40 -15.35 -14.73 14.10
CA LYS A 40 -16.14 -15.55 15.03
C LYS A 40 -16.37 -16.96 14.48
N GLY A 41 -15.94 -17.97 15.24
CA GLY A 41 -16.08 -19.38 14.87
C GLY A 41 -15.22 -19.85 13.69
N ARG A 42 -14.21 -19.06 13.30
CA ARG A 42 -13.31 -19.36 12.17
C ARG A 42 -11.83 -19.19 12.50
N GLY A 43 -11.48 -18.29 13.40
CA GLY A 43 -10.11 -18.13 13.90
C GLY A 43 -9.64 -16.68 13.92
N ARG A 44 -8.32 -16.51 13.95
CA ARG A 44 -7.62 -15.23 14.05
C ARG A 44 -6.61 -15.10 12.92
N ILE A 45 -6.54 -13.93 12.29
CA ILE A 45 -5.55 -13.60 11.26
C ILE A 45 -4.65 -12.48 11.80
N PRO A 46 -3.38 -12.75 12.11
CA PRO A 46 -2.41 -11.75 12.51
C PRO A 46 -2.20 -10.72 11.41
N VAL A 47 -2.19 -9.46 11.81
CA VAL A 47 -1.95 -8.32 10.93
C VAL A 47 -0.50 -7.92 11.11
N THR A 48 0.40 -8.51 10.32
CA THR A 48 1.85 -8.33 10.40
C THR A 48 2.42 -7.60 9.18
N SER A 49 3.58 -6.98 9.34
CA SER A 49 4.32 -6.29 8.28
C SER A 49 4.68 -7.20 7.08
N ASP A 50 4.67 -8.52 7.26
CA ASP A 50 5.21 -9.49 6.27
C ASP A 50 4.45 -9.49 4.93
N SER A 51 3.15 -9.17 4.97
CA SER A 51 2.29 -9.13 3.78
C SER A 51 2.10 -7.71 3.22
N VAL A 52 2.81 -6.70 3.74
CA VAL A 52 2.71 -5.32 3.26
C VAL A 52 3.63 -5.10 2.05
N LEU A 53 3.16 -4.29 1.10
CA LEU A 53 3.94 -3.90 -0.07
C LEU A 53 4.86 -2.72 0.25
N GLY A 54 6.15 -2.96 0.32
CA GLY A 54 7.17 -1.91 0.42
C GLY A 54 8.49 -2.41 0.98
N PRO A 55 9.47 -1.49 1.14
CA PRO A 55 10.70 -1.80 1.85
C PRO A 55 10.43 -2.10 3.34
N ASN A 56 11.08 -3.16 3.84
CA ASN A 56 11.13 -3.52 5.26
C ASN A 56 12.55 -3.23 5.80
N GLY A 57 12.95 -1.96 5.73
CA GLY A 57 14.24 -1.50 6.23
C GLY A 57 14.30 -1.44 7.76
N GLY A 58 15.45 -1.10 8.32
CA GLY A 58 15.66 -1.02 9.77
C GLY A 58 15.28 0.33 10.40
N GLY A 59 15.11 1.39 9.60
CA GLY A 59 14.80 2.74 10.07
C GLY A 59 13.31 3.00 10.19
N ASP A 60 12.91 3.90 11.10
CA ASP A 60 11.50 4.29 11.24
C ASP A 60 11.06 5.28 10.17
N VAL A 61 9.87 5.08 9.59
CA VAL A 61 9.18 6.13 8.83
C VAL A 61 8.66 7.19 9.80
N LYS A 62 9.31 8.35 9.84
CA LYS A 62 8.87 9.48 10.68
C LYS A 62 7.63 10.15 10.06
N TYR A 63 6.51 10.11 10.80
CA TYR A 63 5.23 10.66 10.39
C TYR A 63 4.74 11.73 11.37
N CYS A 64 5.37 12.89 11.33
CA CYS A 64 5.15 14.01 12.24
C CYS A 64 5.32 15.34 11.50
N LEU A 65 4.84 16.43 12.11
CA LEU A 65 5.09 17.76 11.56
C LEU A 65 6.55 18.13 11.82
N ASP A 66 7.19 18.67 10.80
CA ASP A 66 8.57 19.12 10.81
C ASP A 66 8.67 20.35 9.90
N GLU A 67 9.02 21.49 10.45
CA GLU A 67 8.91 22.78 9.75
C GLU A 67 9.90 22.86 8.57
N ASP A 68 11.10 22.32 8.73
CA ASP A 68 12.15 22.29 7.71
C ASP A 68 11.77 21.38 6.55
N ALA A 69 11.25 20.18 6.84
CA ALA A 69 10.74 19.27 5.83
C ALA A 69 9.53 19.86 5.09
N ILE A 70 8.66 20.59 5.79
CA ILE A 70 7.51 21.26 5.16
C ILE A 70 7.98 22.35 4.21
N ALA A 71 8.90 23.22 4.65
CA ALA A 71 9.47 24.27 3.83
C ALA A 71 10.16 23.69 2.59
N PHE A 72 10.99 22.66 2.78
CA PHE A 72 11.67 21.95 1.70
C PHE A 72 10.68 21.37 0.68
N MET A 73 9.63 20.69 1.13
CA MET A 73 8.65 20.08 0.22
C MET A 73 7.80 21.13 -0.49
N PHE A 74 7.42 22.21 0.18
CA PHE A 74 6.64 23.30 -0.43
C PHE A 74 7.43 24.03 -1.51
N ASP A 75 8.72 24.32 -1.26
CA ASP A 75 9.62 24.85 -2.28
C ASP A 75 9.68 23.94 -3.50
N ARG A 76 9.91 22.63 -3.29
CA ARG A 76 10.00 21.64 -4.39
C ARG A 76 8.71 21.49 -5.18
N PHE A 77 7.55 21.73 -4.57
CA PHE A 77 6.26 21.69 -5.25
C PHE A 77 5.80 23.06 -5.78
N GLY A 78 6.62 24.11 -5.64
CA GLY A 78 6.26 25.47 -6.06
C GLY A 78 5.05 26.03 -5.30
N VAL A 79 4.82 25.58 -4.06
CA VAL A 79 3.68 26.00 -3.25
C VAL A 79 4.02 27.31 -2.55
N SER A 80 3.49 28.41 -3.06
CA SER A 80 3.72 29.77 -2.53
C SER A 80 2.79 30.14 -1.36
N GLY A 81 1.91 29.24 -0.92
CA GLY A 81 0.85 29.50 0.06
C GLY A 81 0.96 28.69 1.36
N ARG A 82 0.10 28.98 2.34
CA ARG A 82 0.05 28.27 3.64
C ARG A 82 -0.54 26.85 3.58
N TYR A 83 -1.05 26.42 2.43
CA TYR A 83 -1.84 25.19 2.32
C TYR A 83 -1.07 24.09 1.61
N SER A 84 -1.11 22.89 2.18
CA SER A 84 -0.56 21.70 1.54
C SER A 84 -1.19 21.44 0.18
N PRO A 85 -0.41 20.89 -0.77
CA PRO A 85 -0.91 20.55 -2.10
C PRO A 85 -2.08 19.56 -2.01
N THR A 86 -2.97 19.60 -3.00
CA THR A 86 -4.03 18.59 -3.11
C THR A 86 -3.48 17.31 -3.71
N VAL A 87 -4.10 16.17 -3.39
CA VAL A 87 -3.78 14.87 -4.02
C VAL A 87 -3.87 15.00 -5.55
N LYS A 88 -4.90 15.71 -6.04
CA LYS A 88 -5.08 15.95 -7.48
C LYS A 88 -3.96 16.78 -8.10
N SER A 89 -3.47 17.80 -7.40
CA SER A 89 -2.33 18.61 -7.87
C SER A 89 -1.05 17.79 -7.99
N ILE A 90 -0.78 16.91 -7.02
CA ILE A 90 0.37 16.00 -7.06
C ILE A 90 0.22 15.00 -8.21
N GLU A 91 -0.97 14.42 -8.41
CA GLU A 91 -1.27 13.53 -9.54
C GLU A 91 -1.03 14.23 -10.89
N ASN A 92 -1.54 15.46 -11.06
CA ASN A 92 -1.35 16.24 -12.28
C ASN A 92 0.12 16.61 -12.50
N SER A 93 0.84 16.97 -11.43
CA SER A 93 2.29 17.25 -11.51
C SER A 93 3.06 16.03 -12.02
N LEU A 94 2.79 14.84 -11.46
CA LEU A 94 3.40 13.58 -11.92
C LEU A 94 3.14 13.29 -13.40
N LYS A 95 1.92 13.54 -13.88
CA LYS A 95 1.54 13.35 -15.29
C LYS A 95 2.29 14.28 -16.27
N HIS A 96 2.84 15.39 -15.79
CA HIS A 96 3.52 16.39 -16.61
C HIS A 96 5.05 16.39 -16.46
N MET A 97 5.60 15.56 -15.57
CA MET A 97 7.04 15.36 -15.47
C MET A 97 7.57 14.74 -16.77
N LYS A 98 8.86 14.89 -17.05
CA LYS A 98 9.49 14.31 -18.27
C LYS A 98 10.70 13.45 -17.94
N SER A 99 11.13 13.45 -16.68
CA SER A 99 12.27 12.72 -16.17
C SER A 99 11.84 11.83 -15.00
N ALA A 100 12.42 10.63 -14.95
CA ALA A 100 12.29 9.72 -13.81
C ALA A 100 13.48 9.93 -12.86
N ASP A 101 13.53 11.09 -12.21
CA ASP A 101 14.59 11.50 -11.27
C ASP A 101 14.11 11.50 -9.80
N GLU A 102 14.97 11.94 -8.87
CA GLU A 102 14.60 12.03 -7.46
C GLU A 102 13.35 12.89 -7.19
N HIS A 103 13.12 13.94 -7.99
CA HIS A 103 11.93 14.76 -7.83
C HIS A 103 10.68 13.98 -8.24
N PHE A 104 10.75 13.22 -9.33
CA PHE A 104 9.69 12.28 -9.70
C PHE A 104 9.44 11.24 -8.61
N LEU A 105 10.49 10.58 -8.10
CA LEU A 105 10.33 9.55 -7.06
C LEU A 105 9.68 10.13 -5.80
N ARG A 106 10.16 11.29 -5.35
CA ARG A 106 9.62 11.99 -4.17
C ARG A 106 8.15 12.36 -4.37
N THR A 107 7.79 12.87 -5.54
CA THR A 107 6.41 13.24 -5.86
C THR A 107 5.50 12.00 -5.94
N PHE A 108 6.00 10.91 -6.52
CA PHE A 108 5.30 9.63 -6.55
C PHE A 108 5.07 9.10 -5.14
N MET A 109 6.07 9.20 -4.26
CA MET A 109 5.94 8.73 -2.89
C MET A 109 4.99 9.58 -2.06
N VAL A 110 4.92 10.90 -2.27
CA VAL A 110 3.88 11.74 -1.66
C VAL A 110 2.48 11.25 -2.05
N LEU A 111 2.27 10.92 -3.33
CA LEU A 111 1.01 10.35 -3.81
C LEU A 111 0.74 8.96 -3.20
N ALA A 112 1.74 8.08 -3.18
CA ALA A 112 1.62 6.73 -2.65
C ALA A 112 1.27 6.73 -1.15
N VAL A 113 1.92 7.58 -0.35
CA VAL A 113 1.60 7.71 1.08
C VAL A 113 0.18 8.23 1.27
N SER A 114 -0.21 9.25 0.52
CA SER A 114 -1.50 9.95 0.71
C SER A 114 -2.70 9.20 0.15
N SER A 115 -2.49 8.30 -0.81
CA SER A 115 -3.57 7.56 -1.48
C SER A 115 -3.59 6.08 -1.15
N PHE A 116 -2.50 5.51 -0.64
CA PHE A 116 -2.39 4.05 -0.46
C PHE A 116 -1.79 3.61 0.88
N LEU A 117 -0.58 4.05 1.23
CA LEU A 117 0.11 3.55 2.43
C LEU A 117 -0.52 4.10 3.73
N CYS A 118 -0.90 5.38 3.73
CA CYS A 118 -1.58 6.02 4.84
C CYS A 118 -2.65 7.02 4.34
N PRO A 119 -3.66 6.56 3.59
CA PRO A 119 -4.69 7.44 3.06
C PRO A 119 -5.48 8.09 4.17
N THR A 120 -5.94 9.31 3.91
CA THR A 120 -6.80 10.08 4.82
C THR A 120 -8.07 10.50 4.08
N THR A 121 -9.07 10.98 4.81
CA THR A 121 -10.27 11.57 4.18
C THR A 121 -10.03 12.98 3.63
N SER A 122 -8.84 13.56 3.83
CA SER A 122 -8.48 14.87 3.33
C SER A 122 -8.15 14.80 1.83
N LEU A 123 -8.62 15.77 1.06
CA LEU A 123 -8.21 15.98 -0.33
C LEU A 123 -6.81 16.60 -0.45
N ARG A 124 -6.24 17.07 0.68
CA ARG A 124 -4.90 17.64 0.79
C ARG A 124 -3.92 16.64 1.38
N ILE A 125 -2.70 16.67 0.86
CA ILE A 125 -1.55 15.91 1.37
C ILE A 125 -1.32 16.28 2.83
N SER A 126 -1.16 15.29 3.70
CA SER A 126 -0.77 15.55 5.09
C SER A 126 0.70 15.93 5.14
N PRO A 127 1.08 17.10 5.69
CA PRO A 127 2.48 17.47 5.85
C PRO A 127 3.30 16.49 6.69
N ARG A 128 2.63 15.65 7.49
CA ARG A 128 3.26 14.65 8.33
C ARG A 128 4.07 13.62 7.55
N CYS A 129 3.78 13.39 6.27
CA CYS A 129 4.55 12.44 5.47
C CYS A 129 5.88 13.01 4.95
N PHE A 130 6.08 14.32 5.00
CA PHE A 130 7.18 14.98 4.29
C PHE A 130 8.55 14.64 4.83
N LEU A 131 8.70 14.54 6.16
CA LEU A 131 9.99 14.29 6.78
C LEU A 131 10.63 12.99 6.27
N ALA A 132 9.85 11.91 6.13
CA ALA A 132 10.33 10.63 5.60
C ALA A 132 10.68 10.65 4.09
N LEU A 133 10.39 11.75 3.39
CA LEU A 133 10.56 11.90 1.95
C LEU A 133 11.57 13.00 1.56
N VAL A 134 12.17 13.68 2.54
CA VAL A 134 13.24 14.66 2.31
C VAL A 134 14.45 13.95 1.70
N ASP A 135 14.99 12.97 2.42
CA ASP A 135 16.03 12.07 1.93
C ASP A 135 15.43 10.89 1.17
N ILE A 136 15.12 11.12 -0.10
CA ILE A 136 14.48 10.13 -0.96
C ILE A 136 15.44 8.99 -1.36
N GLY A 137 16.75 9.20 -1.26
CA GLY A 137 17.77 8.20 -1.60
C GLY A 137 17.77 7.04 -0.59
N SER A 138 17.55 7.35 0.69
CA SER A 138 17.53 6.39 1.80
C SER A 138 16.17 5.73 2.02
N ILE A 139 15.22 5.90 1.09
CA ILE A 139 13.83 5.45 1.28
C ILE A 139 13.70 3.93 1.54
N ARG A 140 14.63 3.13 1.01
CA ARG A 140 14.67 1.67 1.18
C ARG A 140 15.13 1.23 2.57
N GLU A 141 15.82 2.11 3.28
CA GLU A 141 16.33 1.86 4.61
C GLU A 141 15.23 2.01 5.67
N LEU A 142 14.09 2.62 5.30
CA LEU A 142 12.94 2.79 6.16
C LEU A 142 12.00 1.57 6.13
N ASN A 143 11.34 1.31 7.25
CA ASN A 143 10.36 0.26 7.43
C ASN A 143 8.96 0.73 7.05
N TRP A 144 8.67 0.72 5.75
CA TRP A 144 7.36 1.08 5.23
C TRP A 144 6.30 0.03 5.54
N CYS A 145 6.71 -1.24 5.67
CA CYS A 145 5.82 -2.33 6.01
C CYS A 145 5.23 -2.15 7.42
N GLU A 146 6.08 -1.93 8.42
CA GLU A 146 5.67 -1.66 9.79
C GLU A 146 4.88 -0.35 9.90
N PHE A 147 5.31 0.69 9.18
CA PHE A 147 4.60 1.97 9.14
C PHE A 147 3.12 1.80 8.75
N VAL A 148 2.81 1.02 7.70
CA VAL A 148 1.44 0.79 7.25
C VAL A 148 0.60 0.10 8.33
N VAL A 149 1.15 -0.95 8.97
CA VAL A 149 0.46 -1.69 10.04
C VAL A 149 0.17 -0.78 11.23
N GLU A 150 1.17 -0.01 11.66
CA GLU A 150 1.03 0.90 12.80
C GLU A 150 0.06 2.06 12.52
N GLN A 151 0.07 2.64 11.32
CA GLN A 151 -0.93 3.67 10.97
C GLN A 151 -2.34 3.10 10.88
N LEU A 152 -2.50 1.89 10.37
CA LEU A 152 -3.80 1.20 10.34
C LEU A 152 -4.28 0.94 11.78
N ARG A 153 -3.45 0.34 12.64
CA ARG A 153 -3.76 0.07 14.04
C ARG A 153 -4.14 1.35 14.81
N LYS A 154 -3.35 2.42 14.69
CA LYS A 154 -3.64 3.72 15.32
C LYS A 154 -4.97 4.30 14.85
N SER A 155 -5.26 4.19 13.55
CA SER A 155 -6.49 4.72 12.96
C SER A 155 -7.72 3.93 13.41
N ILE A 156 -7.61 2.60 13.50
CA ILE A 156 -8.68 1.72 13.98
C ILE A 156 -8.90 1.90 15.50
N SER A 157 -7.84 2.06 16.29
CA SER A 157 -7.97 2.34 17.74
C SER A 157 -8.67 3.68 18.02
N ALA A 158 -8.57 4.64 17.10
CA ALA A 158 -9.31 5.90 17.16
C ALA A 158 -10.73 5.81 16.57
N TYR A 159 -11.10 4.70 15.94
CA TYR A 159 -12.40 4.48 15.32
C TYR A 159 -13.50 4.43 16.39
N GLY A 160 -14.59 5.16 16.15
CA GLY A 160 -15.67 5.38 17.14
C GLY A 160 -15.60 6.76 17.82
N ARG A 161 -14.39 7.32 18.01
CA ARG A 161 -14.22 8.76 18.33
C ARG A 161 -14.13 9.62 17.07
N LYS A 162 -13.55 9.07 16.00
CA LYS A 162 -13.48 9.68 14.68
C LYS A 162 -14.53 9.07 13.76
N SER A 163 -15.09 9.88 12.87
CA SER A 163 -16.08 9.45 11.85
C SER A 163 -15.45 8.69 10.68
N SER A 164 -14.13 8.65 10.56
CA SER A 164 -13.40 7.98 9.49
C SER A 164 -12.17 7.24 9.98
N VAL A 165 -11.79 6.19 9.24
CA VAL A 165 -10.54 5.44 9.42
C VAL A 165 -9.57 5.88 8.34
N SER A 166 -8.43 6.43 8.75
CA SER A 166 -7.24 6.60 7.89
C SER A 166 -6.42 5.31 7.83
N GLY A 167 -5.44 5.23 6.93
CA GLY A 167 -4.56 4.06 6.81
C GLY A 167 -4.99 3.07 5.73
N CYS A 168 -4.11 2.11 5.44
CA CYS A 168 -4.26 1.20 4.30
C CYS A 168 -5.31 0.10 4.54
N LEU A 169 -6.60 0.43 4.37
CA LEU A 169 -7.67 -0.59 4.40
C LEU A 169 -7.49 -1.65 3.31
N PHE A 170 -6.84 -1.28 2.21
CA PHE A 170 -6.53 -2.21 1.13
C PHE A 170 -5.65 -3.37 1.60
N TYR A 171 -4.63 -3.10 2.41
CA TYR A 171 -3.81 -4.15 2.99
C TYR A 171 -4.65 -5.11 3.84
N LEU A 172 -5.57 -4.59 4.66
CA LEU A 172 -6.45 -5.41 5.51
C LEU A 172 -7.36 -6.34 4.69
N VAL A 173 -7.94 -5.82 3.61
CA VAL A 173 -8.79 -6.63 2.71
C VAL A 173 -7.96 -7.74 2.06
N ASN A 174 -6.81 -7.40 1.49
CA ASN A 174 -5.98 -8.39 0.82
C ASN A 174 -5.52 -9.49 1.76
N LEU A 175 -5.06 -9.12 2.96
CA LEU A 175 -4.70 -10.07 4.01
C LEU A 175 -5.84 -11.04 4.33
N TYR A 176 -7.07 -10.52 4.47
CA TYR A 176 -8.23 -11.36 4.74
C TYR A 176 -8.53 -12.31 3.57
N LEU A 177 -8.62 -11.79 2.34
CA LEU A 177 -8.92 -12.59 1.16
C LEU A 177 -7.85 -13.67 0.92
N ASP A 178 -6.57 -13.34 1.13
CA ASP A 178 -5.46 -14.30 1.05
C ASP A 178 -5.49 -15.36 2.15
N SER A 179 -6.16 -15.09 3.26
CA SER A 179 -6.31 -16.04 4.37
C SER A 179 -7.48 -16.99 4.18
N LEU A 180 -8.36 -16.77 3.19
CA LEU A 180 -9.53 -17.62 2.95
C LEU A 180 -9.18 -18.91 2.21
N ASP A 181 -9.75 -20.02 2.66
CA ASP A 181 -9.81 -21.25 1.87
C ASP A 181 -10.87 -21.09 0.78
N THR A 182 -10.41 -20.79 -0.43
CA THR A 182 -11.25 -20.53 -1.61
C THR A 182 -11.63 -21.80 -2.37
N ARG A 183 -11.36 -22.98 -1.80
CA ARG A 183 -11.65 -24.30 -2.38
C ARG A 183 -11.12 -24.43 -3.82
N ASP A 184 -12.02 -24.37 -4.80
CA ASP A 184 -11.74 -24.61 -6.22
C ASP A 184 -11.26 -23.36 -6.97
N ILE A 185 -11.32 -22.17 -6.36
CA ILE A 185 -10.80 -20.96 -7.01
C ILE A 185 -9.27 -20.98 -6.95
N GLN A 186 -8.67 -21.15 -8.12
CA GLN A 186 -7.24 -20.99 -8.34
C GLN A 186 -6.85 -19.51 -8.19
N ILE A 187 -6.14 -19.18 -7.12
CA ILE A 187 -5.53 -17.88 -6.93
C ILE A 187 -4.08 -17.97 -7.43
N PRO A 188 -3.65 -17.13 -8.38
CA PRO A 188 -2.27 -17.15 -8.88
C PRO A 188 -1.24 -17.06 -7.74
N ASP A 189 -0.17 -17.84 -7.79
CA ASP A 189 0.89 -17.86 -6.77
C ASP A 189 2.06 -16.89 -7.07
N GLY A 190 1.72 -15.73 -7.65
CA GLY A 190 2.71 -14.75 -8.11
C GLY A 190 3.21 -13.84 -7.00
N ALA A 191 4.47 -13.39 -7.14
CA ALA A 191 5.04 -12.33 -6.32
C ALA A 191 5.08 -10.99 -7.09
N PRO A 192 4.73 -9.85 -6.45
CA PRO A 192 4.17 -9.74 -5.11
C PRO A 192 2.75 -10.31 -5.06
N ARG A 193 2.36 -10.84 -3.90
CA ARG A 193 1.07 -11.53 -3.71
C ARG A 193 -0.14 -10.73 -4.22
N ILE A 194 -0.05 -9.40 -4.14
CA ILE A 194 -1.11 -8.51 -4.60
C ILE A 194 -1.49 -8.66 -6.07
N SER A 195 -0.55 -9.06 -6.93
CA SER A 195 -0.81 -9.20 -8.37
C SER A 195 -1.76 -10.37 -8.68
N ALA A 196 -1.96 -11.28 -7.72
CA ALA A 196 -2.93 -12.36 -7.86
C ALA A 196 -4.38 -11.86 -7.90
N TRP A 197 -4.63 -10.70 -7.28
CA TRP A 197 -5.96 -10.16 -7.08
C TRP A 197 -6.29 -9.14 -8.17
N ASN A 198 -7.38 -9.41 -8.91
CA ASN A 198 -8.03 -8.45 -9.79
C ASN A 198 -9.49 -8.25 -9.37
N LYS A 199 -10.13 -7.21 -9.89
CA LYS A 199 -11.53 -6.86 -9.52
C LYS A 199 -12.50 -8.03 -9.64
N LYS A 200 -12.38 -8.84 -10.70
CA LYS A 200 -13.26 -9.99 -10.94
C LYS A 200 -13.04 -11.07 -9.88
N LEU A 201 -11.78 -11.38 -9.57
CA LEU A 201 -11.44 -12.39 -8.57
C LEU A 201 -11.83 -11.96 -7.15
N VAL A 202 -11.56 -10.70 -6.79
CA VAL A 202 -11.94 -10.10 -5.52
C VAL A 202 -13.46 -10.19 -5.32
N ASN A 203 -14.24 -9.74 -6.30
CA ASN A 203 -15.70 -9.80 -6.20
C ASN A 203 -16.20 -11.24 -6.05
N LYS A 204 -15.66 -12.18 -6.85
CA LYS A 204 -16.02 -13.60 -6.77
C LYS A 204 -15.75 -14.20 -5.38
N VAL A 205 -14.61 -13.87 -4.77
CA VAL A 205 -14.25 -14.36 -3.43
C VAL A 205 -15.09 -13.69 -2.34
N ILE A 206 -15.39 -12.39 -2.45
CA ILE A 206 -16.29 -11.68 -1.53
C ILE A 206 -17.70 -12.27 -1.58
N GLU A 207 -18.23 -12.56 -2.77
CA GLU A 207 -19.52 -13.22 -2.96
C GLU A 207 -19.54 -14.63 -2.36
N MET A 208 -18.46 -15.40 -2.55
CA MET A 208 -18.31 -16.72 -1.93
C MET A 208 -18.31 -16.64 -0.40
N ASP A 209 -17.67 -15.62 0.17
CA ASP A 209 -17.59 -15.42 1.62
C ASP A 209 -18.87 -14.83 2.23
N MET A 210 -19.81 -14.36 1.40
CA MET A 210 -21.08 -13.81 1.85
C MET A 210 -22.02 -14.93 2.34
N LYS A 211 -22.62 -14.69 3.51
CA LYS A 211 -23.66 -15.53 4.12
C LYS A 211 -25.03 -15.13 3.59
N ASP A 212 -26.01 -16.00 3.80
CA ASP A 212 -27.37 -15.81 3.31
C ASP A 212 -28.06 -14.56 3.92
N ASN A 213 -27.60 -14.12 5.09
CA ASN A 213 -28.06 -12.88 5.74
C ASN A 213 -27.31 -11.60 5.29
N GLY A 214 -26.49 -11.68 4.23
CA GLY A 214 -25.71 -10.57 3.69
C GLY A 214 -24.45 -10.20 4.50
N SER A 215 -24.16 -10.87 5.62
CA SER A 215 -22.91 -10.69 6.36
C SER A 215 -21.77 -11.57 5.81
N PHE A 216 -20.52 -11.27 6.18
CA PHE A 216 -19.34 -12.00 5.68
C PHE A 216 -18.80 -13.03 6.68
N GLY A 217 -17.75 -13.77 6.29
CA GLY A 217 -17.09 -14.82 7.08
C GLY A 217 -17.73 -16.20 6.94
N LYS A 218 -18.20 -16.55 5.74
CA LYS A 218 -18.71 -17.89 5.40
C LYS A 218 -17.55 -18.86 5.18
N CYS A 219 -16.50 -18.43 4.49
CA CYS A 219 -15.34 -19.25 4.16
C CYS A 219 -14.54 -19.65 5.41
N LEU A 220 -13.86 -20.79 5.32
CA LEU A 220 -12.88 -21.21 6.32
C LEU A 220 -11.57 -20.46 6.08
N LEU A 221 -10.72 -20.36 7.11
CA LEU A 221 -9.37 -19.88 6.94
C LEU A 221 -8.48 -21.02 6.44
N LYS A 222 -7.49 -20.71 5.59
CA LYS A 222 -6.44 -21.65 5.20
C LYS A 222 -5.77 -22.20 6.47
N ARG A 223 -5.49 -23.51 6.50
CA ARG A 223 -4.65 -24.07 7.57
C ARG A 223 -3.25 -23.47 7.43
N ARG A 224 -2.71 -22.93 8.52
CA ARG A 224 -1.28 -22.58 8.55
C ARG A 224 -0.49 -23.88 8.38
N ALA A 225 0.42 -23.91 7.42
CA ALA A 225 1.43 -24.97 7.39
C ALA A 225 2.25 -24.86 8.69
N PRO A 226 2.66 -25.98 9.32
CA PRO A 226 3.62 -25.92 10.41
C PRO A 226 4.89 -25.24 9.91
N ASP A 227 5.41 -24.27 10.67
CA ASP A 227 6.54 -23.42 10.30
C ASP A 227 7.78 -24.26 9.97
N ASN A 228 8.01 -24.53 8.69
CA ASN A 228 9.28 -25.06 8.21
C ASN A 228 10.27 -23.91 8.06
N ILE A 229 11.08 -23.72 9.09
CA ILE A 229 12.30 -22.92 9.03
C ILE A 229 13.19 -23.48 7.90
N LYS A 230 13.41 -22.71 6.82
CA LYS A 230 14.73 -22.52 6.19
C LYS A 230 14.75 -21.59 4.96
N SER A 231 15.70 -20.65 5.04
CA SER A 231 16.62 -20.10 4.03
C SER A 231 16.10 -19.48 2.73
N ARG A 232 16.16 -18.14 2.71
CA ARG A 232 16.89 -17.27 1.77
C ARG A 232 17.25 -17.86 0.39
N GLY A 233 16.70 -17.22 -0.65
CA GLY A 233 17.40 -16.98 -1.91
C GLY A 233 16.78 -17.61 -3.16
N ALA A 234 16.08 -16.81 -3.95
CA ALA A 234 16.17 -16.86 -5.42
C ALA A 234 15.57 -15.59 -6.02
N SER A 235 16.45 -14.82 -6.69
CA SER A 235 16.10 -13.80 -7.67
C SER A 235 15.45 -14.47 -8.87
N SER A 236 14.37 -13.91 -9.41
CA SER A 236 13.88 -14.24 -10.75
C SER A 236 13.15 -13.04 -11.35
N THR A 237 13.81 -12.45 -12.33
CA THR A 237 13.30 -11.48 -13.30
C THR A 237 12.34 -12.13 -14.28
N SER A 238 11.17 -11.52 -14.52
CA SER A 238 10.66 -11.25 -15.87
C SER A 238 9.32 -10.53 -15.82
N ALA A 239 9.21 -9.50 -16.66
CA ALA A 239 8.04 -8.66 -16.89
C ALA A 239 6.82 -9.42 -17.43
N ILE A 240 5.62 -8.84 -17.27
CA ILE A 240 4.69 -8.45 -18.36
C ILE A 240 3.47 -7.76 -17.71
N LEU A 241 3.03 -6.69 -18.37
CA LEU A 241 2.29 -5.52 -17.89
C LEU A 241 0.77 -5.68 -17.65
N GLY A 242 0.24 -4.79 -16.81
CA GLY A 242 -1.16 -4.30 -16.81
C GLY A 242 -1.69 -4.00 -15.40
N GLY A 243 -1.90 -2.78 -14.90
CA GLY A 243 -1.77 -1.42 -15.42
C GLY A 243 -2.85 -0.52 -14.79
N ILE A 244 -2.46 0.55 -14.06
CA ILE A 244 -3.24 1.80 -13.96
C ILE A 244 -2.89 2.56 -15.25
N PRO A 245 -3.79 2.64 -16.25
CA PRO A 245 -3.40 2.88 -17.65
C PRO A 245 -2.57 4.15 -17.87
N GLU A 246 -2.92 5.25 -17.20
CA GLU A 246 -2.32 6.56 -17.50
C GLU A 246 -0.93 6.79 -16.87
N ILE A 247 -0.63 6.16 -15.74
CA ILE A 247 0.66 6.31 -15.04
C ILE A 247 1.64 5.22 -15.49
N ALA A 248 1.14 4.01 -15.77
CA ALA A 248 1.96 2.92 -16.30
C ALA A 248 2.47 3.24 -17.72
N ASP A 249 1.65 3.82 -18.59
CA ASP A 249 2.08 4.27 -19.92
C ASP A 249 3.06 5.45 -19.81
N PHE A 250 2.85 6.38 -18.89
CA PHE A 250 3.78 7.48 -18.65
C PHE A 250 5.17 6.98 -18.20
N VAL A 251 5.23 6.02 -17.27
CA VAL A 251 6.48 5.43 -16.78
C VAL A 251 7.16 4.59 -17.87
N SER A 252 6.38 3.86 -18.68
CA SER A 252 6.92 3.02 -19.75
C SER A 252 7.41 3.82 -20.96
N THR A 253 6.83 5.00 -21.23
CA THR A 253 7.17 5.84 -22.39
C THR A 253 8.33 6.82 -22.10
N ASN A 254 8.55 7.21 -20.84
CA ASN A 254 9.59 8.19 -20.46
C ASN A 254 10.86 7.57 -19.85
N VAL A 255 10.89 6.25 -19.60
CA VAL A 255 12.12 5.53 -19.23
C VAL A 255 12.73 4.94 -20.50
N ALA A 256 13.34 5.79 -21.31
CA ALA A 256 14.18 5.33 -22.41
C ALA A 256 15.40 4.58 -21.85
N ALA A 257 15.66 3.39 -22.39
CA ALA A 257 16.83 2.59 -22.12
C ALA A 257 18.11 3.38 -22.42
N GLY A 258 19.01 3.48 -21.44
CA GLY A 258 20.36 3.96 -21.68
C GLY A 258 20.90 4.82 -20.55
N TYR A 259 21.36 4.19 -19.47
CA TYR A 259 22.48 4.73 -18.71
C TYR A 259 23.40 3.57 -18.32
N SER A 260 24.39 3.34 -19.18
CA SER A 260 25.63 2.66 -18.79
C SER A 260 26.32 3.53 -17.74
N ALA A 261 26.56 2.97 -16.56
CA ALA A 261 27.46 3.57 -15.59
C ALA A 261 28.85 3.72 -16.24
N GLN A 262 29.23 4.95 -16.60
CA GLN A 262 30.63 5.24 -16.87
C GLN A 262 31.34 5.39 -15.53
N LYS A 263 32.21 4.42 -15.25
CA LYS A 263 33.28 4.55 -14.26
C LYS A 263 34.23 5.66 -14.70
N LYS A 264 34.43 6.66 -13.84
CA LYS A 264 35.75 7.01 -13.29
C LYS A 264 35.59 7.92 -12.08
#